data_AF-A0A498LR16-F1
#
_entry.id   AF-A0A498LR16-F1
#
_cell.length_a   1.000
_cell.length_b   1.000
_cell.length_c   1.000
_cell.angle_alpha   90.00
_cell.angle_beta   90.00
_cell.angle_gamma   90.00
#
_symmetry.space_group_name_H-M   'P 1'
#
loop_
_entity.id
_entity.type
_entity.pdbx_description
1 polymer ?
#
loop_
_entity_poly.entity_id
_entity_poly.type
_entity_poly.pdbx_seq_one_letter_code
_entity_poly.pdbx_strand_id
1 'polypeptide(L)'
;MAEAGRRVQPNVPRSTVSSIIQTFRRENRIGRQPQVGGRRKLLNEQQEREICNMVIANNAITLRQIRNAILLDNVMFQNINSISISTIDRVLKKHQMTMKQIYRVPFERNSDRVKELRYQYVHNPALCD
;
A
#
# COMPACT_ATOMS: atom_id res chain seq x y z
N MET A 1 9.71 57.18 -13.68
CA MET A 1 9.16 55.85 -13.33
C MET A 1 7.87 55.61 -14.10
N ALA A 2 7.93 55.34 -15.40
CA ALA A 2 6.74 55.29 -16.24
C ALA A 2 6.78 54.08 -17.18
N GLU A 3 6.17 52.96 -16.77
CA GLU A 3 5.70 51.94 -17.73
C GLU A 3 4.63 50.99 -17.15
N ALA A 4 3.70 51.48 -16.34
CA ALA A 4 2.49 50.72 -15.99
C ALA A 4 1.32 51.29 -16.81
N GLY A 5 1.06 50.72 -17.99
CA GLY A 5 -0.08 51.17 -18.80
C GLY A 5 -0.06 50.87 -20.29
N ARG A 6 1.00 50.27 -20.87
CA ARG A 6 0.92 49.83 -22.26
C ARG A 6 -0.09 48.68 -22.37
N ARG A 7 -1.14 48.88 -23.18
CA ARG A 7 -2.07 47.83 -23.56
C ARG A 7 -1.34 46.85 -24.49
N VAL A 8 -0.62 45.91 -23.90
CA VAL A 8 0.00 44.82 -24.63
C VAL A 8 -1.10 43.80 -24.93
N GLN A 9 -1.34 43.52 -26.22
CA GLN A 9 -2.20 42.40 -26.60
C GLN A 9 -1.41 41.11 -26.37
N PRO A 10 -1.85 40.22 -25.46
CA PRO A 10 -1.15 38.96 -25.25
C PRO A 10 -1.31 38.07 -26.48
N ASN A 11 -0.24 37.39 -26.90
CA ASN A 11 -0.28 36.38 -27.95
C ASN A 11 -0.94 35.08 -27.44
N VAL A 12 -2.24 35.18 -27.13
CA VAL A 12 -3.03 34.14 -26.50
C VAL A 12 -4.44 34.18 -27.10
N PRO A 13 -5.09 33.04 -27.38
CA PRO A 13 -6.43 33.01 -27.93
C PRO A 13 -7.45 33.78 -27.06
N ARG A 14 -8.41 34.46 -27.70
CA ARG A 14 -9.46 35.22 -26.99
C ARG A 14 -10.27 34.35 -26.04
N SER A 15 -10.49 33.08 -26.37
CA SER A 15 -11.16 32.09 -25.50
C SER A 15 -10.39 31.85 -24.21
N THR A 16 -9.08 31.69 -24.29
CA THR A 16 -8.20 31.53 -23.12
C THR A 16 -8.21 32.77 -22.24
N VAL A 17 -8.14 33.96 -22.83
CA VAL A 17 -8.24 35.23 -22.08
C VAL A 17 -9.59 35.32 -21.36
N SER A 18 -10.68 34.96 -22.03
CA SER A 18 -12.02 34.93 -21.42
C SER A 18 -12.10 33.99 -20.22
N SER A 19 -11.59 32.75 -20.36
CA SER A 19 -11.55 31.77 -19.26
C SER A 19 -10.71 32.24 -18.07
N ILE A 20 -9.56 32.88 -18.33
CA ILE A 20 -8.71 33.44 -17.27
C ILE A 20 -9.44 34.55 -16.53
N ILE A 21 -10.04 35.50 -17.25
CA ILE A 21 -10.80 36.61 -16.64
C ILE A 21 -12.00 36.08 -15.85
N GLN A 22 -12.71 35.10 -16.38
CA GLN A 22 -13.87 34.51 -15.69
C GLN A 22 -13.45 33.80 -14.41
N THR A 23 -12.35 33.05 -14.44
CA THR A 23 -11.77 32.40 -13.26
C THR A 23 -11.36 33.43 -12.21
N PHE A 24 -10.66 34.50 -12.64
CA PHE A 24 -10.27 35.57 -11.73
C PHE A 24 -11.48 36.28 -11.10
N ARG A 25 -12.51 36.60 -11.88
CA ARG A 25 -13.73 37.25 -11.35
C ARG A 25 -14.51 36.37 -10.38
N ARG A 26 -14.52 35.05 -10.59
CA ARG A 26 -15.29 34.11 -9.76
C ARG A 26 -14.54 33.66 -8.50
N GLU A 27 -13.23 33.42 -8.63
CA GLU A 27 -12.42 32.74 -7.61
C GLU A 27 -11.28 33.61 -7.08
N ASN A 28 -11.08 34.83 -7.61
CA ASN A 28 -9.93 35.70 -7.35
C ASN A 28 -8.57 34.99 -7.48
N ARG A 29 -8.50 34.03 -8.42
CA ARG A 29 -7.36 33.13 -8.62
C ARG A 29 -6.71 33.35 -9.99
N ILE A 30 -5.38 33.42 -10.00
CA ILE A 30 -4.55 33.58 -11.22
C ILE A 30 -3.72 32.32 -11.56
N GLY A 31 -3.46 31.45 -10.58
CA GLY A 31 -2.75 30.18 -10.81
C GLY A 31 -3.63 29.14 -11.48
N ARG A 32 -3.06 28.05 -12.02
CA ARG A 32 -3.84 26.90 -12.51
C ARG A 32 -4.44 26.12 -11.35
N GLN A 33 -5.57 25.43 -11.57
CA GLN A 33 -6.01 24.43 -10.60
C GLN A 33 -4.99 23.30 -10.57
N PRO A 34 -4.74 22.70 -9.39
CA PRO A 34 -3.99 21.45 -9.35
C PRO A 34 -4.70 20.44 -10.25
N GLN A 35 -3.95 19.63 -10.99
CA GLN A 35 -4.55 18.53 -11.74
C GLN A 35 -5.18 17.55 -10.74
N VAL A 36 -6.49 17.65 -10.57
CA VAL A 36 -7.30 16.72 -9.80
C VAL A 36 -7.80 15.64 -10.75
N GLY A 37 -6.95 14.67 -11.01
CA GLY A 37 -7.26 13.48 -11.81
C GLY A 37 -6.94 12.21 -11.02
N GLY A 38 -7.79 11.19 -11.16
CA GLY A 38 -7.57 9.87 -10.59
C GLY A 38 -8.86 9.21 -10.08
N ARG A 39 -8.91 7.88 -10.18
CA ARG A 39 -9.98 7.10 -9.54
C ARG A 39 -9.83 7.23 -8.02
N ARG A 40 -10.93 7.49 -7.31
CA ARG A 40 -10.95 7.54 -5.84
C ARG A 40 -10.37 6.24 -5.27
N LYS A 41 -9.63 6.36 -4.16
CA LYS A 41 -9.07 5.20 -3.46
C LYS A 41 -10.21 4.26 -3.03
N LEU A 42 -10.02 2.97 -3.29
CA LEU A 42 -10.99 1.94 -2.90
C LEU A 42 -11.08 1.82 -1.37
N LEU A 43 -9.93 1.87 -0.70
CA LEU A 43 -9.80 1.79 0.75
C LEU A 43 -9.48 3.17 1.33
N ASN A 44 -10.09 3.48 2.47
CA ASN A 44 -9.71 4.63 3.27
C ASN A 44 -8.53 4.29 4.20
N GLU A 45 -7.93 5.30 4.83
CA GLU A 45 -6.75 5.10 5.69
C GLU A 45 -7.05 4.27 6.95
N GLN A 46 -8.29 4.29 7.45
CA GLN A 46 -8.68 3.42 8.56
C GLN A 46 -8.69 1.95 8.15
N GLN A 47 -9.31 1.65 7.01
CA GLN A 47 -9.39 0.31 6.44
C GLN A 47 -8.01 -0.24 6.10
N GLU A 48 -7.11 0.59 5.57
CA GLU A 48 -5.72 0.19 5.36
C GLU A 48 -5.01 -0.18 6.68
N ARG A 49 -5.25 0.58 7.76
CA ARG A 49 -4.71 0.27 9.08
C ARG A 49 -5.29 -1.03 9.65
N GLU A 50 -6.58 -1.28 9.47
CA GLU A 50 -7.17 -2.55 9.90
C GLU A 50 -6.58 -3.76 9.16
N ILE A 51 -6.28 -3.62 7.87
CA ILE A 51 -5.55 -4.66 7.11
C ILE A 51 -4.18 -4.92 7.74
N CYS A 52 -3.47 -3.88 8.17
CA CYS A 52 -2.19 -4.01 8.87
C CYS A 52 -2.37 -4.70 10.23
N ASN A 53 -3.40 -4.33 10.99
CA ASN A 53 -3.72 -4.93 12.29
C ASN A 53 -3.98 -6.44 12.17
N MET A 54 -4.66 -6.90 11.10
CA MET A 54 -4.86 -8.33 10.85
C MET A 54 -3.54 -9.10 10.72
N VAL A 55 -2.54 -8.52 10.04
CA VAL A 55 -1.22 -9.11 9.87
C VAL A 55 -0.39 -9.04 11.17
N ILE A 56 -0.51 -7.96 11.94
CA ILE A 56 0.15 -7.84 13.25
C ILE A 56 -0.41 -8.89 14.22
N ALA A 57 -1.74 -9.05 14.28
CA ALA A 57 -2.40 -10.01 15.15
C ALA A 57 -2.08 -11.47 14.78
N ASN A 58 -1.97 -11.75 13.48
CA ASN A 58 -1.60 -13.07 12.98
C ASN A 58 -0.67 -12.95 11.77
N ASN A 59 0.64 -12.93 12.01
CA ASN A 59 1.62 -12.82 10.93
C ASN A 59 1.68 -14.07 10.01
N ALA A 60 1.01 -15.18 10.37
CA ALA A 60 0.83 -16.34 9.50
C ALA A 60 -0.29 -16.18 8.46
N ILE A 61 -1.11 -15.13 8.59
CA ILE A 61 -2.30 -14.94 7.76
C ILE A 61 -1.91 -14.75 6.29
N THR A 62 -2.63 -15.41 5.40
CA THR A 62 -2.44 -15.27 3.95
C THR A 62 -3.28 -14.13 3.39
N LEU A 63 -2.86 -13.55 2.25
CA LEU A 63 -3.65 -12.52 1.55
C LEU A 63 -5.07 -13.00 1.18
N ARG A 64 -5.25 -14.30 0.93
CA ARG A 64 -6.58 -14.89 0.66
C ARG A 64 -7.47 -14.85 1.90
N GLN A 65 -6.91 -15.16 3.07
CA GLN A 65 -7.62 -15.07 4.34
C GLN A 65 -7.95 -13.62 4.70
N ILE A 66 -7.02 -12.68 4.50
CA ILE A 66 -7.29 -11.24 4.67
C ILE A 66 -8.44 -10.81 3.74
N ARG A 67 -8.41 -11.21 2.47
CA ARG A 67 -9.50 -10.91 1.52
C ARG A 67 -10.84 -11.43 2.03
N ASN A 68 -10.90 -12.66 2.51
CA ASN A 68 -12.13 -13.24 3.03
C ASN A 68 -12.61 -12.51 4.29
N ALA A 69 -11.70 -12.15 5.20
CA ALA A 69 -12.03 -11.37 6.39
C ALA A 69 -12.65 -10.00 6.02
N ILE A 70 -12.06 -9.29 5.05
CA ILE A 70 -12.60 -8.03 4.53
C ILE A 70 -14.01 -8.22 3.95
N LEU A 71 -14.24 -9.28 3.16
CA LEU A 71 -15.54 -9.51 2.52
C LEU A 71 -16.63 -9.99 3.49
N LEU A 72 -16.25 -10.53 4.65
CA LEU A 72 -17.18 -10.97 5.69
C LEU A 72 -17.47 -9.86 6.72
N ASP A 73 -16.58 -8.87 6.85
CA ASP A 73 -16.72 -7.77 7.79
C ASP A 73 -17.63 -6.66 7.25
N ASN A 74 -18.89 -6.73 7.66
CA ASN A 74 -19.93 -5.77 7.30
C ASN A 74 -19.90 -4.48 8.15
N VAL A 75 -18.93 -4.29 9.04
CA VAL A 75 -18.83 -3.10 9.90
C VAL A 75 -17.73 -2.18 9.38
N MET A 76 -16.48 -2.65 9.35
CA MET A 76 -15.34 -1.81 8.91
C MET A 76 -15.22 -1.74 7.39
N PHE A 77 -15.67 -2.76 6.67
CA PHE A 77 -15.51 -2.88 5.21
C PHE A 77 -16.83 -2.88 4.43
N GLN A 78 -17.91 -2.34 5.02
CA GLN A 78 -19.25 -2.29 4.42
C GLN A 78 -19.33 -1.76 2.98
N ASN A 79 -18.40 -0.87 2.58
CA ASN A 79 -18.38 -0.27 1.25
C ASN A 79 -17.60 -1.11 0.21
N ILE A 80 -17.08 -2.27 0.59
CA ILE A 80 -16.16 -3.09 -0.21
C ILE A 80 -16.81 -4.41 -0.59
N ASN A 81 -17.47 -4.44 -1.74
CA ASN A 81 -18.07 -5.68 -2.27
C ASN A 81 -17.05 -6.60 -2.96
N SER A 82 -15.90 -6.05 -3.36
CA SER A 82 -14.83 -6.81 -4.00
C SER A 82 -13.48 -6.12 -3.79
N ILE A 83 -12.45 -6.93 -3.60
CA ILE A 83 -11.07 -6.47 -3.48
C ILE A 83 -10.12 -7.53 -4.05
N SER A 84 -9.10 -7.10 -4.78
CA SER A 84 -8.08 -7.99 -5.32
C SER A 84 -6.99 -8.27 -4.29
N ILE A 85 -6.41 -9.47 -4.36
CA ILE A 85 -5.22 -9.87 -3.57
C ILE A 85 -4.08 -8.86 -3.77
N SER A 86 -3.88 -8.40 -5.01
CA SER A 86 -2.86 -7.39 -5.35
C SER A 86 -3.10 -6.02 -4.71
N THR A 87 -4.36 -5.64 -4.44
CA THR A 87 -4.67 -4.41 -3.72
C THR A 87 -4.24 -4.52 -2.26
N ILE A 88 -4.54 -5.66 -1.64
CA ILE A 88 -4.11 -5.95 -0.26
C ILE A 88 -2.58 -5.96 -0.17
N ASP A 89 -1.88 -6.64 -1.09
CA ASP A 89 -0.41 -6.66 -1.15
C ASP A 89 0.19 -5.26 -1.28
N ARG A 90 -0.38 -4.41 -2.15
CA ARG A 90 0.05 -3.01 -2.30
C ARG A 90 -0.17 -2.18 -1.04
N VAL A 91 -1.27 -2.39 -0.31
CA VAL A 91 -1.52 -1.73 0.98
C VAL A 91 -0.44 -2.13 1.99
N LEU A 92 -0.16 -3.43 2.14
CA LEU A 92 0.88 -3.89 3.07
C LEU A 92 2.25 -3.32 2.72
N LYS A 93 2.64 -3.31 1.44
CA LYS A 93 3.90 -2.70 0.97
C LYS A 93 3.98 -1.21 1.24
N LYS A 94 2.87 -0.48 1.04
CA LYS A 94 2.78 0.97 1.34
C LYS A 94 3.05 1.24 2.82
N HIS A 95 2.60 0.36 3.71
CA HIS A 95 2.85 0.42 5.16
C HIS A 95 4.15 -0.28 5.58
N GLN A 96 5.04 -0.59 4.64
CA GLN A 96 6.34 -1.23 4.89
C GLN A 96 6.23 -2.59 5.61
N MET A 97 5.09 -3.26 5.44
CA MET A 97 4.84 -4.57 6.03
C MET A 97 5.18 -5.67 5.03
N THR A 98 5.91 -6.67 5.51
CA THR A 98 6.14 -7.92 4.80
C THR A 98 5.54 -9.06 5.63
N MET A 99 4.77 -9.94 4.98
CA MET A 99 4.29 -11.16 5.64
C MET A 99 5.46 -12.14 5.75
N LYS A 100 5.76 -12.66 6.94
CA LYS A 100 6.82 -13.69 7.04
C LYS A 100 6.32 -14.98 6.41
N GLN A 101 7.14 -15.56 5.54
CA GLN A 101 6.97 -16.96 5.16
C GLN A 101 7.29 -17.83 6.37
N ILE A 102 6.29 -18.54 6.88
CA ILE A 102 6.49 -19.55 7.90
C ILE A 102 7.01 -20.79 7.19
N TYR A 103 8.32 -21.03 7.26
CA TYR A 103 8.88 -22.29 6.87
C TYR A 103 8.57 -23.32 7.96
N ARG A 104 7.95 -24.43 7.57
CA ARG A 104 7.78 -25.56 8.48
C ARG A 104 9.15 -26.20 8.66
N VAL A 105 9.79 -25.95 9.80
CA VAL A 105 11.01 -26.70 10.17
C VAL A 105 10.59 -28.17 10.27
N PRO A 106 11.21 -29.10 9.53
CA PRO A 106 10.94 -30.52 9.72
C PRO A 106 11.24 -30.83 11.18
N PHE A 107 10.23 -31.25 11.94
CA PHE A 107 10.32 -31.52 13.38
C PHE A 107 11.41 -32.55 13.71
N GLU A 108 11.80 -33.36 12.73
CA GLU A 108 12.90 -34.32 12.82
C GLU A 108 14.27 -33.65 13.01
N ARG A 109 14.47 -32.40 12.57
CA ARG A 109 15.79 -31.71 12.58
C ARG A 109 16.33 -31.41 13.99
N ASN A 110 15.44 -31.32 14.98
CA ASN A 110 15.76 -31.10 16.41
C ASN A 110 15.19 -32.21 17.31
N SER A 111 14.87 -33.38 16.75
CA SER A 111 14.58 -34.55 17.57
C SER A 111 15.81 -34.91 18.42
N ASP A 112 15.60 -35.46 19.61
CA ASP A 112 16.71 -35.80 20.50
C ASP A 112 17.63 -36.86 19.86
N ARG A 113 17.07 -37.75 19.03
CA ARG A 113 17.85 -38.67 18.18
C ARG A 113 18.80 -37.93 17.22
N VAL A 114 18.34 -36.88 16.54
CA VAL A 114 19.17 -36.13 15.59
C VAL A 114 20.18 -35.23 16.31
N LYS A 115 19.85 -34.72 17.50
CA LYS A 115 20.83 -34.03 18.36
C LYS A 115 21.94 -34.98 18.81
N GLU A 116 21.59 -36.19 19.24
CA GLU A 116 22.54 -37.22 19.64
C GLU A 116 23.43 -37.63 18.46
N LEU A 117 22.85 -37.89 17.29
CA LEU A 117 23.63 -38.20 16.07
C LEU A 117 24.64 -37.10 15.71
N ARG A 118 24.27 -35.81 15.87
CA ARG A 118 25.23 -34.70 15.64
C ARG A 118 26.31 -34.66 16.71
N TYR A 119 25.95 -34.89 17.97
CA TYR A 119 26.91 -34.97 19.06
C TYR A 119 27.93 -36.09 18.79
N GLN A 120 27.46 -37.27 18.43
CA GLN A 120 28.31 -38.42 18.05
C GLN A 120 29.18 -38.11 16.83
N TYR A 121 28.64 -37.48 15.79
CA TYR A 121 29.40 -37.10 14.59
C TYR A 121 30.57 -36.14 14.91
N VAL A 122 30.35 -35.15 15.79
CA VAL A 122 31.39 -34.18 16.17
C VAL A 122 32.45 -34.80 17.08
N HIS A 123 32.04 -35.72 17.98
CA HIS A 123 32.96 -36.29 18.99
C HIS A 123 33.58 -37.62 18.56
N ASN A 124 33.07 -38.27 17.51
CA ASN A 124 33.52 -39.57 17.04
C ASN A 124 33.48 -39.67 15.50
N PRO A 125 34.35 -38.92 14.79
CA PRO A 125 34.37 -38.89 13.32
C PRO A 125 34.75 -40.24 12.67
N ALA A 126 35.29 -41.20 13.43
CA ALA A 126 35.68 -42.54 12.95
C ALA A 126 34.50 -43.54 12.83
N LEU A 127 33.27 -43.16 13.17
CA LEU A 127 32.06 -43.99 13.02
C LEU A 127 31.25 -43.64 11.76
N CYS A 128 31.82 -42.83 10.88
CA CYS A 128 31.19 -42.37 9.64
C CYS A 128 31.94 -42.91 8.42
N ASP A 129 32.12 -44.24 8.37
CA ASP A 129 32.43 -45.01 7.16
C ASP A 129 31.39 -46.14 7.00
#